data_AF-A0A2E2UUB8-F1
#
_entry.id   AF-A0A2E2UUB8-F1
#
_cell.length_a   1.000
_cell.length_b   1.000
_cell.length_c   1.000
_cell.angle_alpha   90.00
_cell.angle_beta   90.00
_cell.angle_gamma   90.00
#
_symmetry.space_group_name_H-M   'P 1'
#
loop_
_entity.id
_entity.type
_entity.pdbx_description
1 polymer ?
#
loop_
_entity_poly.entity_id
_entity_poly.type
_entity_poly.pdbx_seq_one_letter_code
_entity_poly.pdbx_strand_id
1 'polypeptide(L)' 'MKKIIIINGPNLNLLGKREPEIYGTESFDDYFKSL' A
#
# COMPACT_ATOMS: atom_id res chain seq x y z
N MET A 1 -21.74 -2.15 -14.43
CA MET A 1 -20.47 -2.38 -13.71
C MET A 1 -19.92 -1.02 -13.31
N LYS A 2 -19.61 -0.78 -12.03
CA LYS A 2 -19.08 0.52 -11.57
C LYS A 2 -17.55 0.51 -11.73
N LYS A 3 -16.98 1.61 -12.21
CA LYS A 3 -15.52 1.82 -12.25
C LYS A 3 -15.10 2.55 -10.98
N ILE A 4 -14.09 2.03 -10.30
CA ILE A 4 -13.53 2.61 -9.08
C ILE A 4 -12.08 3.00 -9.36
N ILE A 5 -11.67 4.16 -8.88
CA ILE A 5 -10.28 4.63 -8.91
C ILE A 5 -9.81 4.77 -7.47
N ILE A 6 -8.65 4.20 -7.17
CA ILE A 6 -7.96 4.33 -5.89
C ILE A 6 -6.74 5.23 -6.11
N ILE A 7 -6.67 6.33 -5.38
CA ILE A 7 -5.54 7.27 -5.43
C ILE A 7 -4.79 7.15 -4.11
N ASN A 8 -3.51 6.82 -4.19
CA ASN A 8 -2.64 6.68 -3.02
C ASN A 8 -1.88 7.99 -2.76
N GLY A 9 -1.76 8.33 -1.49
CA GLY A 9 -1.00 9.50 -1.04
C GLY A 9 0.52 9.33 -1.22
N PRO A 10 1.28 10.41 -1.00
CA PRO A 10 2.74 10.35 -1.06
C PRO A 10 3.31 9.35 -0.04
N ASN A 11 4.43 8.72 -0.40
CA ASN A 11 5.21 7.81 0.44
C ASN A 11 4.58 6.43 0.75
N LEU A 12 3.35 6.13 0.31
CA LEU A 12 2.77 4.78 0.49
C LEU A 12 3.55 3.69 -0.24
N ASN A 13 4.35 4.04 -1.26
CA ASN A 13 5.31 3.16 -1.92
C ASN A 13 6.46 2.68 -1.00
N LEU A 14 6.53 3.18 0.24
CA LEU A 14 7.51 2.80 1.26
C LEU A 14 6.95 1.83 2.31
N LEU A 15 5.68 1.42 2.23
CA LEU A 15 5.13 0.37 3.11
C LEU A 15 5.99 -0.90 3.04
N GLY A 16 6.16 -1.55 4.19
CA GLY A 16 7.04 -2.70 4.38
C GLY A 16 8.54 -2.39 4.37
N LYS A 17 8.96 -1.13 4.13
CA LYS A 17 10.37 -0.71 4.11
C LYS A 17 10.77 0.19 5.28
N ARG A 18 9.85 0.96 5.84
CA ARG A 18 10.09 1.88 6.96
C ARG A 18 9.26 1.49 8.17
N GLU A 19 9.86 1.64 9.36
CA GLU A 19 9.21 1.52 10.67
C GLU A 19 8.19 0.37 10.74
N PRO A 20 8.60 -0.91 10.58
CA PRO A 20 7.69 -2.05 10.51
C PRO A 20 6.79 -2.21 11.74
N GLU A 21 7.28 -1.82 12.91
CA GLU A 21 6.52 -1.72 14.16
C GLU A 21 5.37 -0.70 14.13
N ILE A 22 5.37 0.25 13.19
CA ILE A 22 4.31 1.24 12.98
C ILE A 22 3.45 0.89 11.77
N TYR A 23 4.08 0.54 10.65
CA TYR A 23 3.40 0.39 9.34
C TYR A 23 3.22 -1.06 8.90
N GLY A 24 3.67 -2.02 9.69
CA GLY A 24 3.67 -3.42 9.33
C GLY A 24 4.80 -3.78 8.35
N THR A 25 4.89 -5.08 8.08
CA THR A 25 5.90 -5.66 7.17
C THR A 25 5.36 -5.88 5.75
N GLU A 26 4.05 -5.72 5.54
CA GLU A 26 3.43 -5.87 4.22
C GLU A 26 3.89 -4.74 3.29
N SER A 27 4.35 -5.12 2.09
CA SER A 27 4.79 -4.14 1.09
C SER A 27 3.60 -3.56 0.35
N PHE A 28 3.77 -2.34 -0.19
CA PHE A 28 2.75 -1.73 -1.05
C PHE A 28 2.39 -2.62 -2.25
N ASP A 29 3.39 -3.31 -2.82
CA ASP A 29 3.19 -4.17 -4.00
C ASP A 29 2.39 -5.44 -3.65
N ASP A 30 2.52 -5.96 -2.43
CA ASP A 30 1.76 -7.12 -1.97
C ASP A 30 0.31 -6.76 -1.72
N TYR A 31 0.07 -5.64 -1.03
CA TYR A 31 -1.27 -5.05 -0.88
C TYR A 31 -1.93 -4.81 -2.25
N PHE A 32 -1.21 -4.19 -3.19
CA PHE A 32 -1.77 -3.83 -4.49
C PHE A 32 -2.21 -5.06 -5.31
N LYS A 33 -1.51 -6.20 -5.18
CA LYS A 33 -1.91 -7.46 -5.84
C LYS A 33 -3.19 -8.08 -5.25
N SER A 34 -3.57 -7.70 -4.03
CA SER A 34 -4.76 -8.21 -3.35
C SER A 34 -6.05 -7.45 -3.68
N LEU A 35 -5.92 -6.27 -4.29
CA LEU A 35 -7.04 -5.44 -4.77
C LEU A 35 -7.69 -5.99 -6.04
#